data_AF-F1DQN5-F1
#
_entry.id   AF-F1DQN5-F1
#
_cell.length_a   1.000
_cell.length_b   1.000
_cell.length_c   1.000
_cell.angle_alpha   90.00
_cell.angle_beta   90.00
_cell.angle_gamma   90.00
#
_symmetry.space_group_name_H-M   'P 1'
#
loop_
_entity.id
_entity.type
_entity.pdbx_description
1 polymer ?
#
loop_
_entity_poly.entity_id
_entity_poly.type
_entity_poly.pdbx_seq_one_letter_code
_entity_poly.pdbx_strand_id
1 'polypeptide(L)'
;FHDCAVQGCDASIMLAFRNNSAEKDNSDNLSLAGDGFDTVIKAKAAVDRVPNCRNKVSCADILALATRDVIRLTGGPFYKVELGRLDGRTSTKASVRQHLPHPDFKVEELDSCRQTRLSLRQPG
;
A
#
# COMPACT_ATOMS: atom_id res chain seq x y z
N PHE A 1 3.18 -2.08 -1.72
CA PHE A 1 3.16 -2.37 -3.18
C PHE A 1 1.73 -2.38 -3.71
N HIS A 2 0.90 -3.33 -3.28
CA HIS A 2 -0.47 -3.50 -3.79
C HIS A 2 -1.31 -2.21 -3.74
N ASP A 3 -1.22 -1.47 -2.62
CA ASP A 3 -1.83 -0.14 -2.49
C ASP A 3 -1.42 0.79 -3.66
N CYS A 4 -0.14 1.14 -3.75
CA CYS A 4 0.38 2.03 -4.78
C CYS A 4 0.13 1.59 -6.23
N ALA A 5 0.03 0.29 -6.49
CA ALA A 5 -0.23 -0.24 -7.83
C ALA A 5 -1.69 0.02 -8.27
N VAL A 6 -2.62 0.05 -7.32
CA VAL A 6 -4.06 0.22 -7.56
C VAL A 6 -4.48 1.63 -7.21
N GLN A 7 -4.78 2.45 -8.22
CA GLN A 7 -5.24 3.85 -8.07
C GLN A 7 -4.28 4.82 -7.35
N GLY A 8 -3.19 4.38 -6.73
CA GLY A 8 -2.15 5.21 -6.12
C GLY A 8 -1.87 4.80 -4.67
N CYS A 9 -0.91 5.45 -4.02
CA CYS A 9 -0.57 5.14 -2.62
C CYS A 9 -1.51 5.90 -1.67
N ASP A 10 -2.75 5.44 -1.51
CA ASP A 10 -3.79 6.13 -0.75
C ASP A 10 -4.43 5.26 0.36
N ALA A 11 -3.86 4.10 0.68
CA ALA A 11 -4.42 3.15 1.64
C ALA A 11 -5.85 2.66 1.32
N SER A 12 -6.32 2.77 0.07
CA SER A 12 -7.59 2.20 -0.38
C SER A 12 -7.67 0.69 -0.17
N ILE A 13 -6.52 0.00 -0.20
CA ILE A 13 -6.41 -1.43 0.13
C ILE A 13 -6.84 -1.76 1.58
N MET A 14 -6.76 -0.80 2.50
CA MET A 14 -7.09 -0.99 3.92
C MET A 14 -8.61 -0.95 4.18
N LEU A 15 -9.40 -0.48 3.21
CA LEU A 15 -10.86 -0.39 3.34
C LEU A 15 -11.51 -1.78 3.29
N ALA A 16 -12.62 -1.92 4.00
CA ALA A 16 -13.40 -3.15 4.06
C ALA A 16 -14.89 -2.84 4.06
N PHE A 17 -15.68 -3.65 3.34
CA PHE A 17 -17.13 -3.50 3.23
C PHE A 17 -17.83 -4.82 3.57
N ARG A 18 -19.07 -4.75 4.06
CA ARG A 18 -19.85 -5.93 4.48
C ARG A 18 -20.13 -6.94 3.36
N ASN A 19 -20.17 -6.47 2.12
CA ASN A 19 -20.43 -7.27 0.92
C ASN A 19 -19.14 -7.81 0.27
N ASN A 20 -17.97 -7.67 0.94
CA ASN A 20 -16.67 -8.10 0.44
C ASN A 20 -16.36 -7.56 -0.97
N SER A 21 -16.67 -6.28 -1.22
CA SER A 21 -16.43 -5.63 -2.51
C SER A 21 -15.16 -4.78 -2.56
N ALA A 22 -14.36 -4.74 -1.49
CA ALA A 22 -13.15 -3.93 -1.40
C ALA A 22 -12.00 -4.54 -2.22
N GLU A 23 -10.93 -3.78 -2.42
CA GLU A 23 -9.72 -4.24 -3.09
C GLU A 23 -9.11 -5.45 -2.41
N LYS A 24 -9.03 -5.46 -1.07
CA LYS A 24 -8.43 -6.58 -0.31
C LYS A 24 -9.14 -7.92 -0.53
N ASP A 25 -10.39 -7.88 -0.98
CA ASP A 25 -11.21 -9.06 -1.24
C ASP A 25 -11.05 -9.60 -2.67
N ASN A 26 -10.31 -8.89 -3.55
CA ASN A 26 -9.97 -9.36 -4.89
C ASN A 26 -9.04 -10.58 -4.83
N SER A 27 -9.17 -11.52 -5.78
CA SER A 27 -8.35 -12.73 -5.89
C SER A 27 -6.85 -12.47 -5.76
N ASP A 28 -6.37 -11.38 -6.35
CA ASP A 28 -4.95 -11.01 -6.40
C ASP A 28 -4.43 -10.50 -5.05
N ASN A 29 -5.35 -10.20 -4.11
CA ASN A 29 -5.04 -9.68 -2.77
C ASN A 29 -5.36 -10.68 -1.65
N LEU A 30 -6.02 -11.80 -1.94
CA LEU A 30 -6.42 -12.78 -0.91
C LEU A 30 -5.24 -13.43 -0.18
N SER A 31 -4.07 -13.46 -0.83
CA SER A 31 -2.82 -13.99 -0.27
C SER A 31 -2.06 -12.98 0.60
N LEU A 32 -2.50 -11.73 0.65
CA LEU A 32 -1.88 -10.73 1.52
C LEU A 32 -2.02 -11.16 2.98
N ALA A 33 -0.91 -11.11 3.71
CA ALA A 33 -0.85 -11.58 5.08
C ALA A 33 -1.76 -10.71 5.98
N GLY A 34 -2.70 -11.37 6.67
CA GLY A 34 -3.69 -10.68 7.51
C GLY A 34 -3.07 -9.87 8.65
N ASP A 35 -1.96 -10.37 9.20
CA ASP A 35 -1.16 -9.69 10.24
C ASP A 35 -0.52 -8.38 9.74
N GLY A 36 -0.29 -8.25 8.43
CA GLY A 36 0.14 -7.00 7.80
C GLY A 36 -0.91 -5.89 7.97
N PHE A 37 -2.20 -6.20 7.75
CA PHE A 37 -3.29 -5.25 7.96
C PHE A 37 -3.42 -4.89 9.44
N ASP A 38 -3.37 -5.88 10.33
CA ASP A 38 -3.43 -5.67 11.79
C ASP A 38 -2.31 -4.76 12.29
N THR A 39 -1.11 -4.90 11.71
CA THR A 39 0.06 -4.08 12.05
C THR A 39 -0.20 -2.60 11.73
N VAL A 40 -0.74 -2.30 10.54
CA VAL A 40 -1.08 -0.93 10.14
C VAL A 40 -2.18 -0.34 11.03
N ILE A 41 -3.21 -1.14 11.35
CA ILE A 41 -4.31 -0.73 12.25
C ILE A 41 -3.76 -0.41 13.64
N LYS A 42 -2.90 -1.27 14.20
CA LYS A 42 -2.28 -1.06 15.52
C LYS A 42 -1.36 0.16 15.52
N ALA A 43 -0.57 0.36 14.47
CA ALA A 43 0.28 1.53 14.31
C ALA A 43 -0.56 2.82 14.26
N LYS A 44 -1.63 2.85 13.46
CA LYS A 44 -2.56 3.98 13.39
C LYS A 44 -3.18 4.30 14.74
N ALA A 45 -3.67 3.28 15.44
CA ALA A 45 -4.23 3.44 16.78
C ALA A 45 -3.19 3.96 17.79
N ALA A 46 -1.94 3.49 17.72
CA ALA A 46 -0.86 3.97 18.58
C ALA A 46 -0.53 5.45 18.32
N VAL A 47 -0.42 5.85 17.05
CA VAL A 47 -0.18 7.25 16.66
C VAL A 47 -1.35 8.14 17.06
N ASP A 48 -2.60 7.69 16.88
CA ASP A 48 -3.78 8.48 17.24
C ASP A 48 -4.05 8.56 18.75
N ARG A 49 -3.37 7.75 19.58
CA ARG A 49 -3.36 7.93 21.05
C ARG A 49 -2.55 9.14 21.49
N VAL A 50 -1.60 9.59 20.67
CA VAL A 50 -0.79 10.77 20.94
C VAL A 50 -1.62 12.03 20.58
N PRO A 51 -2.01 12.87 21.55
CA PRO A 51 -3.03 13.91 21.33
C PRO A 51 -2.69 14.90 20.20
N ASN A 52 -1.43 15.27 20.05
CA ASN A 52 -0.96 16.18 19.00
C ASN A 52 -0.84 15.53 17.62
N CYS A 53 -0.96 14.20 17.52
CA CYS A 53 -0.86 13.42 16.28
C CYS A 53 -2.20 12.81 15.84
N ARG A 54 -3.22 12.82 16.69
CA ARG A 54 -4.55 12.29 16.40
C ARG A 54 -5.10 12.84 15.08
N ASN A 55 -5.47 11.95 14.17
CA ASN A 55 -6.01 12.24 12.84
C ASN A 55 -5.08 13.06 11.92
N LYS A 56 -3.77 13.14 12.23
CA LYS A 56 -2.80 13.87 11.39
C LYS A 56 -1.96 12.98 10.50
N VAL A 57 -1.75 11.72 10.89
CA VAL A 57 -0.96 10.76 10.11
C VAL A 57 -1.92 9.84 9.36
N SER A 58 -1.80 9.81 8.04
CA SER A 58 -2.61 8.97 7.16
C SER A 58 -2.19 7.49 7.26
N CYS A 59 -3.12 6.59 6.97
CA CYS A 59 -2.82 5.16 6.83
C CYS A 59 -1.85 4.93 5.66
N ALA A 60 -1.97 5.74 4.60
CA ALA A 60 -1.06 5.70 3.46
C ALA A 60 0.40 5.99 3.86
N ASP A 61 0.65 6.99 4.71
CA ASP A 61 1.99 7.26 5.21
C ASP A 61 2.47 6.20 6.20
N ILE A 62 1.58 5.61 7.00
CA ILE A 62 1.92 4.48 7.88
C ILE A 62 2.38 3.27 7.05
N LEU A 63 1.70 2.94 5.95
CA LEU A 63 2.11 1.87 5.03
C LEU A 63 3.52 2.12 4.46
N ALA A 64 3.80 3.35 4.03
CA ALA A 64 5.10 3.72 3.47
C ALA A 64 6.22 3.65 4.53
N LEU A 65 5.97 4.16 5.73
CA LEU A 65 6.92 4.11 6.86
C LEU A 65 7.17 2.69 7.34
N ALA A 66 6.11 1.89 7.53
CA ALA A 66 6.22 0.49 7.94
C ALA A 66 7.04 -0.32 6.92
N THR A 67 6.84 -0.08 5.62
CA THR A 67 7.64 -0.71 4.56
C THR A 67 9.13 -0.38 4.72
N ARG A 68 9.49 0.88 4.92
CA ARG A 68 10.88 1.31 5.14
C ARG A 68 11.47 0.66 6.38
N ASP A 69 10.72 0.63 7.47
CA ASP A 69 11.16 0.05 8.75
C ASP A 69 11.41 -1.46 8.60
N VAL A 70 10.53 -2.20 7.91
CA VAL A 70 10.73 -3.64 7.62
C VAL A 70 11.96 -3.86 6.73
N ILE A 71 12.16 -3.06 5.68
CA ILE A 71 13.37 -3.14 4.84
C ILE A 71 14.62 -2.93 5.70
N ARG A 72 14.61 -1.95 6.61
CA ARG A 72 15.75 -1.70 7.49
C ARG A 72 15.99 -2.84 8.48
N LEU A 73 14.94 -3.37 9.10
CA LEU A 73 15.02 -4.47 10.07
C LEU A 73 15.53 -5.78 9.45
N THR A 74 15.27 -5.98 8.16
CA THR A 74 15.75 -7.16 7.41
C THR A 74 17.16 -6.99 6.84
N GLY A 75 17.89 -5.93 7.23
CA GLY A 75 19.27 -5.67 6.81
C GLY A 75 19.39 -4.82 5.54
N GLY A 76 18.28 -4.35 5.00
CA GLY A 76 18.24 -3.47 3.83
C GLY A 76 18.68 -2.01 4.11
N PRO A 77 18.73 -1.20 3.05
CA PRO A 77 19.13 0.20 3.15
C PRO A 77 18.09 1.03 3.91
N PHE A 78 18.58 2.02 4.64
CA PHE A 78 17.71 3.09 5.10
C PHE A 78 17.48 4.08 3.96
N TYR A 79 16.24 4.50 3.78
CA TYR A 79 15.89 5.62 2.92
C TYR A 79 14.89 6.53 3.63
N LYS A 80 14.93 7.82 3.27
CA LYS A 80 13.93 8.78 3.75
C LYS A 80 12.62 8.53 3.02
N VAL A 81 11.52 8.46 3.78
CA VAL A 81 10.18 8.35 3.23
C VAL A 81 9.62 9.76 3.09
N GLU A 82 9.25 10.16 1.88
CA GLU A 82 8.45 11.38 1.66
C GLU A 82 7.04 11.15 2.22
N LEU A 83 6.50 12.13 2.94
CA LEU A 83 5.24 12.06 3.67
C LEU A 83 4.23 13.08 3.13
N GLY A 84 2.99 13.00 3.60
CA GLY A 84 1.89 13.88 3.19
C GLY A 84 0.87 13.19 2.28
N ARG A 85 0.90 11.85 2.18
CA ARG A 85 -0.16 11.11 1.47
C ARG A 85 -1.48 11.26 2.22
N LEU A 86 -2.59 11.23 1.49
CA LEU A 86 -3.94 11.27 2.04
C LEU A 86 -4.62 9.92 1.86
N ASP A 87 -5.53 9.61 2.78
CA ASP A 87 -6.30 8.36 2.73
C ASP A 87 -7.43 8.46 1.69
N GLY A 88 -7.44 7.49 0.78
CA GLY A 88 -8.46 7.26 -0.22
C GLY A 88 -9.79 6.85 0.40
N ARG A 89 -10.88 7.09 -0.34
CA ARG A 89 -12.26 6.83 0.10
C ARG A 89 -12.99 5.81 -0.77
N THR A 90 -12.32 5.33 -1.81
CA THR A 90 -12.87 4.41 -2.80
C THR A 90 -11.99 3.17 -2.80
N SER A 91 -12.61 1.99 -2.76
CA SER A 91 -11.91 0.71 -2.84
C SER A 91 -12.86 -0.28 -3.48
N THR A 92 -12.45 -0.91 -4.57
CA THR A 92 -13.31 -1.85 -5.30
C THR A 92 -12.52 -3.04 -5.79
N LYS A 93 -13.13 -4.23 -5.85
CA LYS A 93 -12.49 -5.38 -6.53
C LYS A 93 -12.09 -5.06 -7.97
N ALA A 94 -12.87 -4.22 -8.65
CA ALA A 94 -12.65 -3.88 -10.04
C ALA A 94 -11.40 -3.01 -10.26
N SER A 95 -11.03 -2.16 -9.29
CA SER A 95 -9.84 -1.29 -9.41
C SER A 95 -8.54 -2.07 -9.47
N VAL A 96 -8.49 -3.27 -8.88
CA VAL A 96 -7.29 -4.13 -8.87
C VAL A 96 -6.97 -4.71 -10.25
N ARG A 97 -7.98 -4.95 -11.09
CA ARG A 97 -7.82 -5.67 -12.36
C ARG A 97 -6.79 -4.99 -13.25
N GLN A 98 -5.86 -5.79 -13.80
CA GLN A 98 -4.81 -5.36 -14.73
C GLN A 98 -3.79 -4.34 -14.18
N HIS A 99 -3.80 -4.07 -12.87
CA HIS A 99 -2.86 -3.15 -12.23
C HIS A 99 -1.72 -3.85 -11.48
N LEU A 100 -1.89 -5.14 -11.15
CA LEU A 100 -0.86 -5.94 -10.50
C LEU A 100 -0.18 -6.85 -11.53
N PRO A 101 1.16 -6.92 -11.55
CA PRO A 101 1.87 -7.91 -12.36
C PRO A 101 1.60 -9.31 -11.82
N HIS A 102 1.35 -10.27 -12.71
CA HIS A 102 1.16 -11.67 -12.36
C HIS A 102 2.48 -12.45 -12.53
N PRO A 103 2.68 -13.54 -11.78
CA PRO A 103 3.95 -14.28 -11.77
C PRO A 103 4.31 -14.96 -13.10
N ASP A 104 3.33 -15.12 -14.00
CA ASP A 104 3.48 -15.70 -15.33
C ASP A 104 3.69 -14.66 -16.45
N PHE A 105 3.71 -13.36 -16.12
CA PHE A 105 4.00 -12.30 -17.08
C PHE A 105 5.41 -12.42 -17.65
N LYS A 106 5.53 -12.27 -18.97
CA LYS A 106 6.81 -12.10 -19.65
C LYS A 106 7.40 -10.72 -19.37
N VAL A 107 8.68 -10.55 -19.68
CA VAL A 107 9.41 -9.30 -19.46
C VAL A 107 8.71 -8.11 -20.14
N GLU A 108 8.19 -8.32 -21.35
CA GLU A 108 7.50 -7.27 -22.12
C GLU A 108 6.20 -6.82 -21.43
N GLU A 109 5.50 -7.74 -20.77
CA GLU A 109 4.27 -7.46 -20.02
C GLU A 109 4.58 -6.71 -18.70
N LEU A 110 5.68 -7.08 -18.04
CA LEU A 110 6.19 -6.37 -16.86
C LEU A 110 6.64 -4.94 -17.18
N ASP A 111 7.31 -4.73 -18.31
CA ASP A 111 7.75 -3.40 -18.75
C ASP A 111 6.57 -2.47 -19.05
N SER A 112 5.51 -2.99 -19.68
CA SER A 112 4.27 -2.26 -19.91
C SER A 112 3.58 -1.84 -18.60
N CYS A 113 3.56 -2.75 -17.60
CA CYS A 113 3.10 -2.43 -16.26
C CYS A 113 3.94 -1.33 -15.60
N ARG A 114 5.28 -1.40 -15.75
CA ARG A 114 6.22 -0.39 -15.21
C ARG A 114 5.95 1.00 -15.78
N GLN A 115 5.75 1.11 -17.09
CA GLN A 115 5.56 2.37 -17.80
C GLN A 115 4.24 3.06 -17.47
N THR A 116 3.24 2.32 -17.01
CA THR A 116 1.94 2.92 -16.70
C THR A 116 1.98 3.72 -15.39
N ARG A 117 2.74 3.32 -14.34
CA ARG A 117 2.75 4.03 -13.04
C ARG A 117 4.00 3.92 -12.15
N LEU A 118 5.01 3.09 -12.47
CA LEU A 118 6.19 2.84 -11.63
C LEU A 118 7.42 3.67 -12.05
N SER A 119 7.22 4.88 -12.59
CA SER A 119 8.32 5.85 -12.78
C SER A 119 8.79 6.37 -11.42
N LEU A 120 9.45 5.50 -10.66
CA LEU A 120 10.31 5.88 -9.57
C LEU A 120 11.48 6.61 -10.20
N ARG A 121 11.44 7.94 -10.17
CA ARG A 121 12.67 8.71 -10.04
C ARG A 121 13.32 8.24 -8.75
N GLN A 122 14.22 7.27 -8.84
CA GLN A 122 15.21 7.07 -7.79
C GLN A 122 16.20 8.23 -7.94
N PRO A 123 16.30 9.17 -6.99
CA PRO A 123 17.47 10.04 -6.95
C PRO A 123 18.68 9.15 -6.65
N GLY A 124 19.70 9.24 -7.50
CA GLY A 124 21.03 8.72 -7.22
C GLY A 124 21.73 9.48 -6.10
#